data_AF-A0A3M1H9K5-F1
#
_entry.id   AF-A0A3M1H9K5-F1
#
_cell.length_a   1.000
_cell.length_b   1.000
_cell.length_c   1.000
_cell.angle_alpha   90.00
_cell.angle_beta   90.00
_cell.angle_gamma   90.00
#
_symmetry.space_group_name_H-M   'P 1'
#
loop_
_entity.id
_entity.type
_entity.pdbx_description
1 polymer ?
#
loop_
_entity_poly.entity_id
_entity_poly.type
_entity_poly.pdbx_seq_one_letter_code
_entity_poly.pdbx_strand_id
1 'polypeptide(L)'
;MIEFKQFNLKSVEASMNPDSEELAKVIMARIGLEPKKKGATDKMHRVLLELYERAKIAHRTKRPEEAVMTVEEMGYHAGITRQTMYDYLKRWTNLAIITKTSYITQGKVVIGYRLNGSTLEQAFERATVQIQQNLQLTHKYIVELQRLIKNEKISQAARQQNLETRQEGTIVA
;
A
#
# COMPACT_ATOMS: atom_id res chain seq x y z
N MET A 1 18.86 -7.00 -9.66
CA MET A 1 17.49 -6.94 -10.23
C MET A 1 16.55 -6.43 -9.14
N ILE A 2 16.02 -5.23 -9.28
CA ILE A 2 14.98 -4.71 -8.38
C ILE A 2 13.65 -5.19 -8.94
N GLU A 3 13.04 -6.18 -8.29
CA GLU A 3 11.67 -6.61 -8.60
C GLU A 3 10.71 -5.45 -8.29
N PHE A 4 10.28 -4.72 -9.32
CA PHE A 4 9.16 -3.81 -9.21
C PHE A 4 7.89 -4.64 -9.00
N LYS A 5 7.50 -4.84 -7.74
CA LYS A 5 6.25 -5.52 -7.37
C LYS A 5 5.06 -4.65 -7.83
N GLN A 6 4.59 -4.84 -9.07
CA GLN A 6 3.41 -4.26 -9.73
C GLN A 6 2.21 -4.07 -8.77
N PHE A 7 1.61 -2.87 -8.70
CA PHE A 7 0.30 -2.71 -8.05
C PHE A 7 -0.76 -3.40 -8.92
N ASN A 8 -1.47 -4.40 -8.37
CA ASN A 8 -2.54 -5.10 -9.09
C ASN A 8 -3.87 -4.59 -8.56
N LEU A 9 -4.29 -3.41 -9.02
CA LEU A 9 -5.63 -2.89 -8.78
C LEU A 9 -6.54 -3.57 -9.79
N LYS A 10 -7.53 -4.33 -9.32
CA LYS A 10 -8.45 -5.04 -10.21
C LYS A 10 -9.82 -4.37 -10.21
N SER A 11 -10.36 -4.14 -11.40
CA SER A 11 -11.76 -3.70 -11.56
C SER A 11 -12.71 -4.90 -11.46
N VAL A 12 -12.78 -5.51 -10.28
CA VAL A 12 -13.69 -6.63 -9.99
C VAL A 12 -15.00 -6.08 -9.45
N GLU A 13 -16.12 -6.67 -9.85
CA GLU A 13 -17.44 -6.38 -9.31
C GLU A 13 -17.91 -7.55 -8.45
N ALA A 14 -18.75 -7.25 -7.46
CA ALA A 14 -19.40 -8.27 -6.67
C ALA A 14 -20.57 -8.88 -7.46
N SER A 15 -20.96 -10.09 -7.08
CA SER A 15 -22.16 -10.75 -7.58
C SER A 15 -23.42 -9.99 -7.17
N MET A 16 -24.57 -10.41 -7.71
CA MET A 16 -25.86 -9.75 -7.47
C MET A 16 -26.31 -9.81 -6.00
N ASN A 17 -25.91 -10.85 -5.27
CA ASN A 17 -26.25 -11.06 -3.86
C ASN A 17 -24.99 -11.52 -3.10
N PRO A 18 -24.03 -10.60 -2.89
CA PRO A 18 -22.74 -10.99 -2.37
C PRO A 18 -22.78 -11.18 -0.87
N ASP A 19 -22.07 -12.19 -0.38
CA ASP A 19 -21.85 -12.38 1.05
C ASP A 19 -20.69 -11.51 1.57
N SER A 20 -20.45 -11.55 2.87
CA SER A 20 -19.38 -10.76 3.51
C SER A 20 -17.98 -11.17 3.08
N GLU A 21 -17.75 -12.45 2.78
CA GLU A 21 -16.45 -12.91 2.29
C GLU A 21 -16.18 -12.40 0.88
N GLU A 22 -17.18 -12.46 0.01
CA GLU A 22 -17.13 -11.96 -1.35
C GLU A 22 -16.84 -10.46 -1.37
N LEU A 23 -17.62 -9.66 -0.62
CA LEU A 23 -17.41 -8.22 -0.53
C LEU A 23 -16.00 -7.89 -0.02
N ALA A 24 -15.52 -8.58 1.01
CA ALA A 24 -14.17 -8.36 1.54
C ALA A 24 -13.09 -8.69 0.50
N LYS A 25 -13.24 -9.77 -0.27
CA LYS A 25 -12.34 -10.12 -1.39
C LYS A 25 -12.35 -9.04 -2.47
N VAL A 26 -13.52 -8.61 -2.91
CA VAL A 26 -13.68 -7.56 -3.94
C VAL A 26 -13.05 -6.25 -3.50
N ILE A 27 -13.32 -5.81 -2.27
CA ILE A 27 -12.72 -4.61 -1.68
C ILE A 27 -11.20 -4.71 -1.71
N MET A 28 -10.64 -5.80 -1.21
CA MET A 28 -9.19 -6.01 -1.19
C MET A 28 -8.57 -6.04 -2.60
N ALA A 29 -9.24 -6.67 -3.56
CA ALA A 29 -8.79 -6.71 -4.95
C ALA A 29 -8.74 -5.31 -5.58
N ARG A 30 -9.76 -4.49 -5.33
CA ARG A 30 -9.87 -3.13 -5.86
C ARG A 30 -8.79 -2.20 -5.36
N ILE A 31 -8.41 -2.30 -4.08
CA ILE A 31 -7.36 -1.44 -3.50
C ILE A 31 -5.98 -2.11 -3.45
N GLY A 32 -5.83 -3.27 -4.10
CA GLY A 32 -4.55 -3.95 -4.27
C GLY A 32 -3.97 -4.50 -2.96
N LEU A 33 -4.80 -4.91 -2.02
CA LEU A 33 -4.38 -5.57 -0.77
C LEU A 33 -4.19 -7.08 -0.90
N GLU A 34 -4.57 -7.66 -2.03
CA GLU A 34 -4.42 -9.10 -2.25
C GLU A 34 -2.94 -9.55 -2.25
N PRO A 35 -2.68 -10.77 -1.77
CA PRO A 35 -1.42 -11.46 -1.98
C PRO A 35 -1.03 -11.53 -3.46
N LYS A 36 0.18 -11.06 -3.80
CA LYS A 36 0.65 -11.02 -5.20
C LYS A 36 1.15 -12.36 -5.74
N LYS A 37 1.64 -13.25 -4.87
CA LYS A 37 2.24 -14.51 -5.30
C LYS A 37 1.12 -15.50 -5.56
N LYS A 38 1.06 -16.06 -6.78
CA LYS A 38 0.09 -17.10 -7.17
C LYS A 38 0.20 -18.26 -6.16
N GLY A 39 -0.90 -18.62 -5.50
CA GLY A 39 -0.93 -19.63 -4.44
C GLY A 39 -0.49 -19.15 -3.05
N ALA A 40 -0.30 -17.84 -2.81
CA ALA A 40 0.03 -17.34 -1.48
C ALA A 40 -1.09 -17.55 -0.48
N THR A 41 -2.32 -17.15 -0.81
CA THR A 41 -3.57 -17.48 -0.09
C THR A 41 -4.74 -16.72 -0.72
N ASP A 42 -5.93 -17.33 -0.72
CA ASP A 42 -7.22 -16.71 -1.02
C ASP A 42 -7.94 -16.19 0.25
N LYS A 43 -7.40 -16.50 1.44
CA LYS A 43 -8.01 -16.27 2.76
C LYS A 43 -7.62 -14.95 3.40
N MET A 44 -6.88 -14.08 2.72
CA MET A 44 -6.43 -12.82 3.32
C MET A 44 -7.59 -11.89 3.74
N HIS A 45 -8.74 -11.98 3.07
CA HIS A 45 -9.97 -11.29 3.45
C HIS A 45 -10.43 -11.61 4.88
N ARG A 46 -10.12 -12.80 5.40
CA ARG A 46 -10.43 -13.19 6.78
C ARG A 46 -9.72 -12.34 7.82
N VAL A 47 -8.50 -11.87 7.51
CA VAL A 47 -7.76 -10.96 8.40
C VAL A 47 -8.47 -9.62 8.49
N LEU A 48 -9.00 -9.10 7.38
CA LEU A 48 -9.75 -7.85 7.36
C LEU A 48 -11.02 -7.94 8.21
N LEU A 49 -11.77 -9.03 8.04
CA LEU A 49 -13.00 -9.30 8.79
C LEU A 49 -12.72 -9.48 10.28
N GLU A 50 -11.71 -10.28 10.63
CA GLU A 50 -11.34 -10.51 12.03
C GLU A 50 -10.87 -9.21 12.72
N LEU A 51 -10.09 -8.38 12.04
CA LEU A 51 -9.69 -7.07 12.58
C LEU A 51 -10.91 -6.18 12.86
N TYR A 52 -11.94 -6.24 12.03
CA TYR A 52 -13.20 -5.51 12.25
C TYR A 52 -13.98 -6.05 13.45
N GLU A 53 -14.09 -7.38 13.57
CA GLU A 53 -14.75 -7.98 14.73
C GLU A 53 -14.01 -7.66 16.04
N ARG A 54 -12.67 -7.72 16.05
CA ARG A 54 -11.87 -7.29 17.21
C ARG A 54 -12.07 -5.82 17.55
N ALA A 55 -12.13 -4.94 16.55
CA ALA A 55 -12.42 -3.52 16.76
C ALA A 55 -13.81 -3.30 17.39
N LYS A 56 -14.83 -4.04 16.93
CA LYS A 56 -16.18 -4.01 17.52
C LYS A 56 -16.19 -4.47 18.97
N ILE A 57 -15.52 -5.59 19.25
CA ILE A 57 -15.43 -6.15 20.61
C ILE A 57 -14.76 -5.13 21.53
N ALA A 58 -13.57 -4.63 21.17
CA ALA A 58 -12.82 -3.65 21.95
C ALA A 58 -13.61 -2.36 22.22
N HIS A 59 -14.38 -1.89 21.22
CA HIS A 59 -15.23 -0.71 21.38
C HIS A 59 -16.39 -0.95 22.35
N ARG A 60 -16.98 -2.15 22.33
CA ARG A 60 -18.07 -2.56 23.22
C ARG A 60 -17.58 -2.78 24.65
N THR A 61 -16.45 -3.45 24.82
CA THR A 61 -15.88 -3.79 26.14
C THR A 61 -15.06 -2.66 26.75
N LYS A 62 -14.76 -1.60 25.96
CA LYS A 62 -13.85 -0.50 26.33
C LYS A 62 -12.43 -0.96 26.63
N ARG A 63 -12.02 -2.08 26.03
CA ARG A 63 -10.70 -2.69 26.18
C ARG A 63 -9.92 -2.59 24.87
N PRO A 64 -9.13 -1.51 24.65
CA PRO A 64 -8.48 -1.27 23.37
C PRO A 64 -7.44 -2.35 23.00
N GLU A 65 -6.93 -3.10 23.97
CA GLU A 65 -6.04 -4.24 23.76
C GLU A 65 -6.73 -5.39 22.99
N GLU A 66 -8.05 -5.52 23.09
CA GLU A 66 -8.82 -6.56 22.38
C GLU A 66 -8.90 -6.29 20.86
N ALA A 67 -8.63 -5.06 20.42
CA ALA A 67 -8.57 -4.70 19.00
C ALA A 67 -7.28 -5.17 18.33
N VAL A 68 -6.28 -5.60 19.12
CA VAL A 68 -4.94 -5.91 18.62
C VAL A 68 -4.88 -7.36 18.18
N MET A 69 -4.28 -7.55 17.01
CA MET A 69 -3.96 -8.86 16.47
C MET A 69 -2.46 -8.94 16.20
N THR A 70 -1.82 -9.98 16.72
CA THR A 70 -0.41 -10.29 16.47
C THR A 70 -0.23 -10.78 15.04
N VAL A 71 1.00 -10.74 14.53
CA VAL A 71 1.30 -11.16 13.16
C VAL A 71 1.07 -12.66 12.98
N GLU A 72 1.29 -13.43 14.04
CA GLU A 72 1.04 -14.86 14.14
C GLU A 72 -0.45 -15.18 13.98
N GLU A 73 -1.32 -14.47 14.71
CA GLU A 73 -2.78 -14.61 14.56
C GLU A 73 -3.23 -14.20 13.15
N MET A 74 -2.73 -13.08 12.62
CA MET A 74 -3.04 -12.66 11.26
C MET A 74 -2.62 -13.74 10.25
N GLY A 75 -1.43 -14.30 10.40
CA GLY A 75 -0.93 -15.40 9.57
C GLY A 75 -1.84 -16.64 9.64
N TYR A 76 -2.31 -16.98 10.84
CA TYR A 76 -3.28 -18.07 11.05
C TYR A 76 -4.59 -17.84 10.28
N HIS A 77 -5.22 -16.67 10.43
CA HIS A 77 -6.47 -16.34 9.72
C HIS A 77 -6.30 -16.32 8.20
N ALA A 78 -5.15 -15.83 7.72
CA ALA A 78 -4.81 -15.82 6.30
C ALA A 78 -4.30 -17.17 5.76
N GLY A 79 -3.98 -18.15 6.61
CA GLY A 79 -3.39 -19.43 6.20
C GLY A 79 -1.98 -19.28 5.60
N ILE A 80 -1.16 -18.36 6.11
CA ILE A 80 0.21 -18.12 5.65
C ILE A 80 1.21 -18.01 6.81
N THR A 81 2.50 -18.13 6.49
CA THR A 81 3.57 -17.95 7.49
C THR A 81 3.64 -16.51 7.99
N ARG A 82 4.13 -16.33 9.22
CA ARG A 82 4.43 -15.02 9.82
C ARG A 82 5.32 -14.15 8.93
N GLN A 83 6.33 -14.74 8.31
CA GLN A 83 7.26 -14.02 7.43
C GLN A 83 6.54 -13.45 6.21
N THR A 84 5.69 -14.27 5.57
CA THR A 84 4.87 -13.82 4.43
C THR A 84 3.86 -12.75 4.85
N MET A 85 3.33 -12.82 6.08
CA MET A 85 2.43 -11.80 6.60
C MET A 85 3.11 -10.44 6.72
N TYR A 86 4.35 -10.37 7.22
CA TYR A 86 5.10 -9.09 7.29
C TYR A 86 5.20 -8.37 5.94
N ASP A 87 5.39 -9.13 4.84
CA ASP A 87 5.44 -8.57 3.49
C ASP A 87 4.11 -7.90 3.09
N TYR A 88 2.98 -8.44 3.54
CA TYR A 88 1.66 -7.90 3.26
C TYR A 88 1.28 -6.74 4.18
N LEU A 89 1.61 -6.85 5.47
CA LEU A 89 1.34 -5.80 6.47
C LEU A 89 1.95 -4.47 6.08
N LYS A 90 3.15 -4.48 5.46
CA LYS A 90 3.78 -3.26 4.95
C LYS A 90 2.86 -2.46 4.02
N ARG A 91 2.10 -3.13 3.14
CA ARG A 91 1.16 -2.43 2.25
C ARG A 91 -0.03 -1.87 3.01
N TRP A 92 -0.57 -2.66 3.94
CA TRP A 92 -1.73 -2.27 4.73
C TRP A 92 -1.39 -1.06 5.62
N THR A 93 -0.19 -1.03 6.20
CA THR A 93 0.31 0.13 6.97
C THR A 93 0.61 1.33 6.08
N ASN A 94 1.17 1.12 4.88
CA ASN A 94 1.46 2.21 3.95
C ASN A 94 0.19 2.89 3.40
N LEU A 95 -0.92 2.15 3.33
CA LEU A 95 -2.24 2.69 3.03
C LEU A 95 -2.97 3.15 4.29
N ALA A 96 -2.33 3.16 5.45
CA ALA A 96 -2.92 3.58 6.72
C ALA A 96 -4.23 2.85 7.08
N ILE A 97 -4.44 1.62 6.59
CA ILE A 97 -5.63 0.80 6.90
C ILE A 97 -5.50 0.18 8.29
N ILE A 98 -4.28 -0.21 8.64
CA ILE A 98 -3.93 -0.73 9.96
C ILE A 98 -2.81 0.09 10.57
N THR A 99 -2.78 0.10 11.91
CA THR A 99 -1.75 0.78 12.69
C THR A 99 -1.07 -0.22 13.60
N LYS A 100 0.27 -0.21 13.60
CA LYS A 100 1.08 -1.00 14.53
C LYS A 100 0.94 -0.41 15.94
N THR A 101 0.72 -1.25 16.92
CA THR A 101 0.57 -0.84 18.32
C THR A 101 1.15 -1.89 19.26
N SER A 102 1.32 -1.53 20.52
CA SER A 102 1.86 -2.41 21.55
C SER A 102 1.10 -2.22 22.85
N TYR A 103 0.82 -3.32 23.53
CA TYR A 103 0.16 -3.32 24.84
C TYR A 103 0.96 -4.18 25.81
N ILE A 104 0.86 -3.84 27.10
CA ILE A 104 1.41 -4.67 28.17
C ILE A 104 0.27 -5.54 28.70
N THR A 105 0.43 -6.85 28.61
CA THR A 105 -0.52 -7.82 29.15
C THR A 105 0.25 -8.82 29.99
N GLN A 106 -0.13 -8.97 31.26
CA GLN A 106 0.54 -9.88 32.20
C GLN A 106 2.07 -9.68 32.28
N GLY A 107 2.52 -8.42 32.26
CA GLY A 107 3.94 -8.05 32.29
C GLY A 107 4.72 -8.32 30.99
N LYS A 108 4.07 -8.80 29.92
CA LYS A 108 4.67 -9.01 28.61
C LYS A 108 4.21 -7.94 27.62
N VAL A 109 5.14 -7.43 26.83
CA VAL A 109 4.83 -6.51 25.72
C VAL A 109 4.35 -7.34 24.53
N VAL A 110 3.09 -7.14 24.15
CA VAL A 110 2.49 -7.72 22.95
C VAL A 110 2.50 -6.67 21.85
N ILE A 111 3.09 -6.99 20.71
CA ILE A 111 3.14 -6.12 19.53
C ILE A 111 2.20 -6.68 18.48
N GLY A 112 1.31 -5.85 17.96
CA GLY A 112 0.38 -6.26 16.91
C GLY A 112 -0.12 -5.09 16.09
N TYR A 113 -1.19 -5.34 15.36
CA TYR A 113 -1.84 -4.41 14.47
C TYR A 113 -3.33 -4.35 14.80
N ARG A 114 -3.93 -3.18 14.58
CA ARG A 114 -5.37 -2.97 14.67
C ARG A 114 -5.84 -2.13 13.49
N LEU A 115 -7.15 -2.13 13.20
CA LEU A 115 -7.72 -1.18 12.25
C LEU A 115 -7.40 0.26 12.64
N ASN A 116 -7.16 1.09 11.64
CA ASN A 116 -6.94 2.52 11.82
C ASN A 116 -8.29 3.27 11.90
N GLY A 117 -9.05 2.98 12.94
CA GLY A 117 -10.43 3.43 13.13
C GLY A 117 -11.23 2.39 13.93
N SER A 118 -12.44 2.74 14.34
CA SER A 118 -13.36 1.79 14.98
C SER A 118 -14.18 0.97 13.98
N THR A 119 -14.19 1.38 12.72
CA THR A 119 -14.93 0.73 11.62
C THR A 119 -14.05 0.55 10.38
N LEU A 120 -14.47 -0.34 9.47
CA LEU A 120 -13.83 -0.46 8.16
C LEU A 120 -13.94 0.83 7.35
N GLU A 121 -15.09 1.51 7.39
CA GLU A 121 -15.30 2.79 6.72
C GLU A 121 -14.22 3.82 7.09
N GLN A 122 -14.01 4.08 8.38
CA GLN A 122 -12.98 5.01 8.84
C GLN A 122 -11.56 4.59 8.41
N ALA A 123 -11.26 3.30 8.46
CA ALA A 123 -9.94 2.81 8.02
C ALA A 123 -9.73 3.04 6.52
N PHE A 124 -10.79 2.89 5.70
CA PHE A 124 -10.73 3.11 4.25
C PHE A 124 -10.83 4.59 3.86
N GLU A 125 -11.46 5.45 4.66
CA GLU A 125 -11.37 6.90 4.52
C GLU A 125 -9.92 7.37 4.70
N ARG A 126 -9.21 6.86 5.72
CA ARG A 126 -7.78 7.14 5.90
C ARG A 126 -6.93 6.64 4.73
N ALA A 127 -7.26 5.46 4.20
CA ALA A 127 -6.60 4.95 3.00
C ALA A 127 -6.84 5.84 1.78
N THR A 128 -8.05 6.35 1.62
CA THR A 128 -8.41 7.29 0.56
C THR A 128 -7.55 8.55 0.65
N VAL A 129 -7.44 9.15 1.85
CA VAL A 129 -6.58 10.31 2.08
C VAL A 129 -5.12 10.01 1.72
N GLN A 130 -4.59 8.86 2.15
CA GLN A 130 -3.21 8.47 1.86
C GLN A 130 -2.96 8.26 0.35
N ILE A 131 -3.92 7.65 -0.36
CA ILE A 131 -3.86 7.46 -1.81
C ILE A 131 -3.86 8.82 -2.51
N GLN A 132 -4.76 9.73 -2.14
CA GLN A 132 -4.82 11.07 -2.72
C GLN A 132 -3.53 11.86 -2.51
N GLN A 133 -2.95 11.82 -1.30
CA GLN A 133 -1.67 12.45 -1.00
C GLN A 133 -0.53 11.90 -1.87
N ASN A 134 -0.47 10.58 -2.03
CA ASN A 134 0.51 9.94 -2.90
C ASN A 134 0.34 10.38 -4.36
N LEU A 135 -0.90 10.40 -4.88
CA LEU A 135 -1.19 10.86 -6.24
C LEU A 135 -0.79 12.33 -6.47
N GLN A 136 -1.07 13.20 -5.51
CA GLN A 136 -0.66 14.62 -5.56
C GLN A 136 0.86 14.76 -5.60
N LEU A 137 1.58 14.00 -4.76
CA LEU A 137 3.04 14.03 -4.73
C LEU A 137 3.64 13.48 -6.02
N THR A 138 3.10 12.37 -6.54
CA THR A 138 3.49 11.82 -7.83
C THR A 138 3.29 12.83 -8.96
N HIS A 139 2.16 13.55 -8.98
CA HIS A 139 1.91 14.57 -9.98
C HIS A 139 2.97 15.69 -9.92
N LYS A 140 3.33 16.17 -8.72
CA LYS A 140 4.42 17.14 -8.54
C LYS A 140 5.74 16.64 -9.11
N TYR A 141 6.10 15.38 -8.87
CA TYR A 141 7.32 14.78 -9.41
C TYR A 141 7.28 14.58 -10.92
N ILE A 142 6.12 14.27 -11.50
CA ILE A 142 5.97 14.18 -12.96
C ILE A 142 6.24 15.54 -13.61
N VAL A 143 5.68 16.62 -13.06
CA VAL A 143 5.91 17.99 -13.58
C VAL A 143 7.39 18.35 -13.53
N GLU A 144 8.07 18.07 -12.41
CA GLU A 144 9.49 18.35 -12.27
C GLU A 144 10.34 17.49 -13.24
N LEU A 145 10.02 16.20 -13.38
CA LEU A 145 10.69 15.31 -14.32
C LEU A 145 10.57 15.83 -15.76
N GLN A 146 9.37 16.25 -16.18
CA GLN A 146 9.14 16.81 -17.52
C GLN A 146 9.95 18.09 -17.74
N ARG A 147 10.06 18.95 -16.72
CA ARG A 147 10.90 20.16 -16.76
C ARG A 147 12.38 19.82 -16.95
N LEU A 148 12.90 18.87 -16.18
CA LEU A 148 14.29 18.43 -16.26
C LEU A 148 14.61 17.84 -17.64
N ILE A 149 13.77 16.94 -18.16
CA ILE A 149 13.94 16.35 -19.49
C ILE A 149 13.97 17.43 -20.58
N LYS A 150 13.12 18.45 -20.50
CA LYS A 150 13.12 19.57 -21.45
C LYS A 150 14.44 20.35 -21.40
N ASN A 151 14.91 20.67 -20.20
CA ASN A 151 16.16 21.41 -20.01
C ASN A 151 17.38 20.61 -20.48
N GLU A 152 17.41 19.30 -20.23
CA GLU A 152 18.46 18.41 -20.70
C GLU A 152 18.53 18.39 -22.23
N LYS A 153 17.39 18.29 -22.93
CA LYS A 153 17.34 18.33 -24.39
C LYS A 153 17.83 19.66 -24.97
N ILE A 154 17.44 20.78 -24.37
CA ILE A 154 17.91 22.11 -24.77
C ILE A 154 19.43 22.22 -24.59
N SER A 155 19.96 21.75 -23.45
CA SER A 155 21.40 21.77 -23.17
C SER A 155 22.18 20.90 -24.15
N GLN A 156 21.65 19.72 -24.52
CA GLN A 156 22.26 18.84 -25.51
C GLN A 156 22.29 19.48 -26.90
N ALA A 157 21.19 20.07 -27.34
CA ALA A 157 21.11 20.77 -28.63
C ALA A 157 22.08 21.96 -28.70
N ALA A 158 22.17 22.77 -27.63
CA ALA A 158 23.12 23.88 -27.56
C ALA A 158 24.59 23.42 -27.54
N ARG A 159 24.88 22.26 -26.95
CA ARG A 159 26.23 21.66 -26.99
C ARG A 159 26.57 21.16 -28.39
N GLN A 160 25.63 20.52 -29.09
CA GLN A 160 25.83 20.05 -30.47
C GLN A 160 26.07 21.20 -31.44
N GLN A 161 25.25 22.25 -31.40
CA GLN A 161 25.46 23.44 -32.23
C GLN A 161 26.84 24.08 -31.98
N ASN A 162 27.24 24.24 -30.71
CA ASN A 162 28.57 24.79 -30.39
C ASN A 162 29.74 23.91 -30.88
N LEU A 163 29.57 22.59 -30.99
CA LEU A 163 30.58 21.69 -31.53
C LEU A 163 30.68 21.81 -33.05
N GLU A 164 29.54 21.89 -33.74
CA GLU A 164 29.46 22.09 -35.20
C GLU A 164 30.11 23.42 -35.61
N THR A 165 29.78 24.52 -34.92
CA THR A 165 30.36 25.85 -35.22
C THR A 165 31.88 25.90 -34.99
N ARG A 166 32.42 25.12 -34.05
CA ARG A 166 33.87 25.04 -33.80
C ARG A 166 34.62 24.20 -34.85
N GLN A 167 33.96 23.19 -35.42
CA GLN A 167 34.56 22.37 -36.48
C GLN A 167 34.64 23.15 -37.80
N GLU A 168 33.63 23.94 -38.15
CA GLU A 168 33.64 24.80 -39.34
C GLU A 168 34.70 25.92 -39.26
N GLY A 169 34.92 26.51 -38.08
CA GLY A 169 35.95 27.53 -37.87
C GLY A 169 37.40 27.03 -37.92
N THR A 170 37.63 25.71 -37.84
CA THR A 170 38.98 25.13 -37.86
C THR A 170 39.46 24.81 -39.29
N ILE A 171 38.56 24.76 -40.29
CA ILE A 171 38.90 24.40 -41.68
C ILE A 171 39.37 25.62 -42.50
N VAL A 172 39.27 26.84 -41.97
CA VAL A 172 39.58 28.10 -42.70
C VAL A 172 40.86 28.79 -42.18
N ALA A 173 41.81 28.04 -41.61
CA ALA A 173 43.10 28.57 -41.17
C ALA A 173 44.27 27.95 -41.97
#